data_AF-A0A1G4TYJ7-F1
#
_entry.id   AF-A0A1G4TYJ7-F1
#
_cell.length_a   1.000
_cell.length_b   1.000
_cell.length_c   1.000
_cell.angle_alpha   90.00
_cell.angle_beta   90.00
_cell.angle_gamma   90.00
#
_symmetry.space_group_name_H-M   'P 1'
#
loop_
_entity.id
_entity.type
_entity.pdbx_description
1 polymer ?
#
loop_
_entity_poly.entity_id
_entity_poly.type
_entity_poly.pdbx_seq_one_letter_code
_entity_poly.pdbx_strand_id
1 'polypeptide(L)' 'MKLDSNNHSVFSLYYHLVLVVKYRRKVMDDTLSDYVKEMFVRLGENYNISLVEWNHELDHVHILFKAHPNTELS' A
#
# COMPACT_ATOMS: atom_id res chain seq x y z
N MET A 1 9.37 19.78 3.40
CA MET A 1 8.54 18.59 3.65
C MET A 1 7.10 18.93 3.25
N LYS A 2 6.48 18.20 2.32
CA LYS A 2 5.10 18.47 1.90
C LYS A 2 4.15 17.74 2.86
N LEU A 3 3.33 18.50 3.58
CA LEU A 3 2.35 18.00 4.55
C LEU A 3 0.96 17.96 3.90
N ASP A 4 0.16 16.98 4.32
CA ASP A 4 -1.24 16.84 3.94
C ASP A 4 -2.12 17.42 5.08
N SER A 5 -3.34 17.87 4.77
CA SER A 5 -4.22 18.52 5.74
C SER A 5 -5.68 18.11 5.58
N ASN A 6 -6.36 17.88 6.72
CA ASN A 6 -7.81 17.79 6.83
C ASN A 6 -8.34 19.03 7.59
N ASN A 7 -9.65 19.12 7.82
CA ASN A 7 -10.28 20.25 8.54
C ASN A 7 -9.66 20.56 9.92
N HIS A 8 -9.13 19.56 10.62
CA HIS A 8 -8.61 19.70 11.99
C HIS A 8 -7.26 19.00 12.22
N SER A 9 -6.53 18.63 11.16
CA SER A 9 -5.25 17.93 11.28
C SER A 9 -4.30 18.27 10.15
N VAL A 10 -3.02 18.42 10.46
CA VAL A 10 -1.92 18.47 9.49
C VAL A 10 -1.03 17.25 9.76
N PHE A 11 -0.75 16.46 8.74
CA PHE A 11 -0.12 15.15 8.91
C PHE A 11 0.79 14.76 7.73
N SER A 12 1.59 13.73 7.96
CA SER A 12 2.41 13.08 6.94
C SER A 12 2.65 11.64 7.41
N LEU A 13 1.69 10.77 7.11
CA LEU A 13 1.70 9.38 7.59
C LEU A 13 2.06 8.46 6.43
N TYR A 14 3.22 7.81 6.56
CA TYR A 14 3.70 6.79 5.62
C TYR A 14 3.79 5.47 6.36
N TYR A 15 3.33 4.41 5.71
CA TYR A 15 3.33 3.06 6.24
C TYR A 15 4.08 2.13 5.28
N HIS A 16 4.92 1.28 5.86
CA HIS A 16 5.56 0.18 5.13
C HIS A 16 4.83 -1.11 5.45
N LEU A 17 4.12 -1.65 4.46
CA LEU A 17 3.38 -2.91 4.55
C LEU A 17 4.11 -3.98 3.74
N VAL A 18 4.33 -5.13 4.38
CA VAL A 18 4.91 -6.30 3.75
C VAL A 18 3.89 -7.43 3.80
N LEU A 19 3.48 -7.93 2.63
CA LEU A 19 2.57 -9.07 2.52
C LEU A 19 3.31 -10.24 1.90
N VAL A 20 3.22 -11.39 2.55
CA VAL A 20 3.90 -12.63 2.14
C VAL A 20 2.89 -13.59 1.55
N VAL A 21 3.23 -14.21 0.42
CA VAL A 21 2.41 -15.25 -0.20
C VAL A 21 2.24 -16.43 0.75
N LYS A 22 1.05 -17.04 0.76
CA LYS A 22 0.79 -18.25 1.55
C LYS A 22 1.86 -19.31 1.31
N TYR A 23 2.50 -19.77 2.39
CA TYR A 23 3.64 -20.70 2.39
C TYR A 23 4.91 -20.21 1.68
N ARG A 24 5.07 -18.89 1.46
CA ARG A 24 6.20 -18.30 0.72
C ARG A 24 6.42 -18.95 -0.66
N ARG A 25 5.32 -19.29 -1.33
CA ARG A 25 5.39 -19.84 -2.68
C ARG A 25 5.92 -18.75 -3.62
N LYS A 26 6.89 -19.14 -4.46
CA LYS A 26 7.54 -18.28 -5.46
C LYS A 26 6.67 -18.14 -6.72
N VAL A 27 5.51 -17.51 -6.59
CA VAL A 27 4.48 -17.41 -7.64
C VAL A 27 4.21 -15.98 -8.10
N MET A 28 4.88 -15.00 -7.49
CA MET A 28 4.70 -13.60 -7.80
C MET A 28 5.63 -13.19 -8.94
N ASP A 29 5.12 -13.34 -10.17
CA ASP A 29 5.73 -12.78 -11.38
C ASP A 29 5.23 -11.35 -11.65
N ASP A 30 5.81 -10.70 -12.66
CA ASP A 30 5.49 -9.31 -13.01
C ASP A 30 4.01 -9.12 -13.37
N THR A 31 3.42 -10.08 -14.10
CA THR A 31 2.01 -10.00 -14.53
C THR A 31 1.06 -10.10 -13.34
N LEU A 32 1.32 -11.03 -12.42
CA LEU A 32 0.54 -11.15 -11.19
C LEU A 32 0.75 -9.95 -10.28
N SER A 33 1.99 -9.47 -10.17
CA SER A 33 2.34 -8.28 -9.37
C SER A 33 1.58 -7.04 -9.84
N ASP A 34 1.56 -6.78 -11.15
CA ASP A 34 0.81 -5.66 -11.73
C ASP A 34 -0.69 -5.76 -11.44
N TYR A 35 -1.27 -6.95 -11.59
CA TYR A 35 -2.67 -7.19 -11.23
C TYR A 35 -2.95 -6.91 -9.75
N VAL A 36 -2.10 -7.39 -8.83
CA VAL A 36 -2.26 -7.18 -7.39
C VAL A 36 -2.07 -5.70 -7.04
N LYS A 37 -1.12 -5.00 -7.69
CA LYS A 37 -0.92 -3.56 -7.54
C LYS A 37 -2.15 -2.76 -7.95
N GLU A 38 -2.74 -3.06 -9.10
CA GLU A 38 -3.97 -2.42 -9.56
C GLU A 38 -5.12 -2.64 -8.57
N MET A 39 -5.25 -3.86 -8.05
CA MET A 39 -6.21 -4.19 -7.01
C MET A 39 -5.97 -3.38 -5.73
N PHE A 40 -4.71 -3.24 -5.30
CA PHE A 40 -4.35 -2.45 -4.12
C PHE A 40 -4.75 -0.98 -4.29
N VAL A 41 -4.40 -0.36 -5.43
CA VAL A 41 -4.75 1.03 -5.72
C VAL A 41 -6.26 1.21 -5.71
N ARG A 42 -7.00 0.36 -6.43
CA ARG A 42 -8.47 0.42 -6.53
C ARG A 42 -9.16 0.26 -5.17
N LEU A 43 -8.66 -0.62 -4.32
CA LEU A 43 -9.22 -0.80 -2.97
C LEU A 43 -8.87 0.41 -2.09
N GLY A 44 -7.64 0.91 -2.16
CA GLY A 44 -7.12 2.01 -1.34
C GLY A 44 -7.85 3.34 -1.53
N GLU A 45 -8.41 3.59 -2.72
CA GLU A 45 -9.20 4.80 -3.00
C GLU A 45 -10.35 5.01 -2.01
N ASN A 46 -11.02 3.92 -1.60
CA ASN A 46 -12.14 3.98 -0.65
C ASN A 46 -11.70 4.22 0.81
N TYR A 47 -10.40 4.09 1.12
CA TYR A 47 -9.85 4.19 2.48
C TYR A 47 -8.94 5.40 2.67
N ASN A 48 -8.95 6.36 1.73
CA ASN A 48 -8.01 7.48 1.71
C ASN A 48 -6.53 7.04 1.74
N ILE A 49 -6.24 5.92 1.08
CA ILE A 49 -4.89 5.39 0.92
C ILE A 49 -4.35 5.81 -0.44
N SER A 50 -3.08 6.24 -0.48
CA SER A 50 -2.37 6.56 -1.73
C SER A 50 -1.08 5.78 -1.81
N LEU A 51 -0.91 5.00 -2.88
CA LEU A 51 0.32 4.25 -3.14
C LEU A 51 1.48 5.22 -3.42
N VAL A 52 2.61 4.99 -2.76
CA VAL A 52 3.86 5.76 -2.96
C VAL A 52 4.88 4.90 -3.71
N GLU A 53 5.07 3.66 -3.26
CA GLU A 53 6.03 2.73 -3.85
C GLU A 53 5.49 1.30 -3.79
N TRP A 54 5.77 0.53 -4.84
CA TRP A 54 5.41 -0.87 -4.97
C TRP A 54 6.61 -1.64 -5.50
N ASN A 55 7.11 -2.57 -4.70
CA ASN A 55 8.14 -3.52 -5.10
C ASN A 55 7.67 -4.93 -4.79
N HIS A 56 8.12 -5.89 -5.59
CA HIS A 56 7.80 -7.30 -5.36
C HIS A 56 9.02 -8.18 -5.60
N GLU A 57 9.00 -9.29 -4.88
CA GLU A 57 9.88 -10.42 -5.01
C GLU A 57 9.04 -11.63 -5.42
N LEU A 58 9.64 -12.80 -5.52
CA LEU A 58 8.92 -13.99 -5.96
C LEU A 58 7.84 -14.46 -4.98
N ASP A 59 7.95 -14.12 -3.70
CA ASP A 59 7.10 -14.65 -2.62
C ASP A 59 6.54 -13.60 -1.65
N HIS A 60 6.80 -12.31 -1.88
CA HIS A 60 6.26 -11.21 -1.08
C HIS A 60 6.22 -9.89 -1.88
N VAL A 61 5.50 -8.91 -1.31
CA VAL A 61 5.44 -7.54 -1.81
C VAL A 61 5.77 -6.56 -0.69
N HIS A 62 6.48 -5.49 -1.07
CA HIS A 62 6.74 -4.32 -0.25
C HIS A 62 5.93 -3.14 -0.77
N ILE A 63 5.11 -2.58 0.10
CA ILE A 63 4.19 -1.48 -0.22
C ILE A 63 4.51 -0.31 0.69
N LEU A 64 4.89 0.82 0.10
CA LEU A 64 4.92 2.10 0.79
C LEU A 64 3.66 2.86 0.39
N PHE A 65 2.85 3.24 1.37
CA PHE A 65 1.65 4.03 1.11
C PHE A 65 1.48 5.15 2.13
N LYS A 66 0.75 6.18 1.72
CA LYS A 66 0.22 7.21 2.59
C LYS A 66 -1.21 6.89 2.98
N ALA A 67 -1.60 7.25 4.20
CA ALA A 67 -2.98 7.17 4.64
C ALA A 67 -3.35 8.41 5.46
N HIS A 68 -4.65 8.63 5.62
CA HIS A 68 -5.15 9.68 6.49
C HIS A 68 -5.20 9.18 7.95
N PRO A 69 -5.19 10.07 8.96
CA PRO A 69 -5.24 9.67 10.37
C PRO A 69 -6.49 8.89 10.78
N ASN A 70 -7.57 8.97 9.98
CA ASN A 70 -8.84 8.26 10.18
C ASN A 70 -8.96 6.98 9.33
N THR A 71 -7.91 6.58 8.61
CA THR A 71 -7.86 5.30 7.92
C THR A 71 -7.67 4.19 8.95
N GLU A 72 -8.64 3.29 9.06
CA GLU A 72 -8.53 2.07 9.89
C GLU A 72 -7.58 1.07 9.21
N LEU A 73 -6.54 0.64 9.93
CA LEU A 73 -5.49 -0.24 9.41
C LEU A 73 -5.52 -1.67 9.97
N SER A 74 -6.36 -1.97 10.98
CA SER A 74 -6.43 -3.27 11.66
C SER A 74 -7.84 -3.68 12.05
#